data_AF-A0A837ZWR7-F1
#
_entry.id   AF-A0A837ZWR7-F1
#
_cell.length_a   1.000
_cell.length_b   1.000
_cell.length_c   1.000
_cell.angle_alpha   90.00
_cell.angle_beta   90.00
_cell.angle_gamma   90.00
#
_symmetry.space_group_name_H-M   'P 1'
#
loop_
_entity.id
_entity.type
_entity.pdbx_description
1 polymer ?
#
loop_
_entity_poly.entity_id
_entity_poly.type
_entity_poly.pdbx_seq_one_letter_code
_entity_poly.pdbx_strand_id
1 'polypeptide(L)'
;MSLGEERELVPLGAGFDVAKRGYDRGQVDEHLERLDADLKMLTSDRDAAIAQASDLAQQLEDSRNEIEDLRGQVERLSVPPTTMEGLSERLQRMLRLAQDEASETKARAEAEAGHIRAKAEADASAMRTRYDELLAELDARRQELETEHREVMERAREEADSIINQAKEERLQLDLEAEERRTKVEEDFEVAMATRRAEAMHELAEQEAASKEEADRRIREAKAEAEATREQIAREQEESKAEAQRRHQESVEEANRRKQEAKTEAEAILNEATAEADRRLTEATDLANKRINRAAERVEALRELRSRLAEQIRSARSAISEADTLLGEAPGLIGNQNGQHEASAEPEGHGYEDLWPQDEPAPDSDEPASDDPSSTTHAHNVDGKGSESS
;
A
#
# COMPACT_ATOMS: atom_id res chain seq x y z
N MET A 1 -156.78 -1.94 64.71
CA MET A 1 -157.97 -1.04 64.72
C MET A 1 -157.49 0.25 64.07
N SER A 2 -157.98 0.73 62.93
CA SER A 2 -159.35 0.71 62.36
C SER A 2 -160.36 1.61 63.09
N LEU A 3 -159.92 2.82 63.42
CA LEU A 3 -160.76 4.02 63.53
C LEU A 3 -160.01 5.12 62.76
N GLY A 4 -160.54 5.76 61.72
CA GLY A 4 -161.90 5.68 61.18
C GLY A 4 -162.82 6.83 61.62
N GLU A 5 -162.25 7.95 62.05
CA GLU A 5 -162.98 9.24 62.08
C GLU A 5 -162.61 10.07 60.84
N GLU A 6 -163.31 9.83 59.73
CA GLU A 6 -163.42 10.82 58.66
C GLU A 6 -164.23 12.00 59.20
N ARG A 7 -163.54 12.96 59.83
CA ARG A 7 -164.14 14.23 60.22
C ARG A 7 -164.39 15.06 58.98
N GLU A 8 -165.56 14.85 58.40
CA GLU A 8 -166.14 15.62 57.29
C GLU A 8 -165.94 17.12 57.56
N LEU A 9 -164.95 17.72 56.88
CA LEU A 9 -164.63 19.13 56.98
C LEU A 9 -165.72 19.93 56.26
N VAL A 10 -166.83 20.15 56.95
CA VAL A 10 -167.91 21.04 56.52
C VAL A 10 -167.29 22.37 56.12
N PRO A 11 -167.41 22.81 54.84
CA PRO A 11 -166.83 24.05 54.40
C PRO A 11 -167.59 25.20 55.05
N LEU A 12 -167.05 25.73 56.15
CA LEU A 12 -167.51 26.97 56.76
C LEU A 12 -167.40 28.07 55.71
N GLY A 13 -168.55 28.57 55.25
CA GLY A 13 -168.63 29.51 54.14
C GLY A 13 -167.94 30.84 54.47
N ALA A 14 -166.66 30.96 54.13
CA ALA A 14 -165.79 32.10 54.43
C ALA A 14 -166.07 33.33 53.53
N GLY A 15 -167.34 33.70 53.40
CA GLY A 15 -167.75 34.95 52.76
C GLY A 15 -167.78 36.09 53.77
N PHE A 16 -166.82 37.01 53.69
CA PHE A 16 -166.91 38.27 54.44
C PHE A 16 -168.00 39.19 53.87
N ASP A 17 -168.78 39.83 54.76
CA ASP A 17 -169.79 40.83 54.41
C ASP A 17 -169.16 42.10 53.81
N VAL A 18 -169.79 42.64 52.76
CA VAL A 18 -169.24 43.77 51.99
C VAL A 18 -169.81 45.11 52.49
N ALA A 19 -168.95 45.95 53.07
CA ALA A 19 -169.31 47.28 53.56
C ALA A 19 -168.75 48.42 52.67
N LYS A 20 -169.41 49.59 52.67
CA LYS A 20 -169.13 50.74 51.79
C LYS A 20 -167.73 51.40 51.95
N ARG A 21 -166.95 50.96 52.96
CA ARG A 21 -165.52 51.28 53.18
C ARG A 21 -164.81 50.08 53.83
N GLY A 22 -165.01 48.88 53.28
CA GLY A 22 -164.28 47.68 53.69
C GLY A 22 -162.82 47.65 53.20
N TYR A 23 -162.10 46.60 53.55
CA TYR A 23 -160.81 46.26 52.93
C TYR A 23 -160.99 45.90 51.45
N ASP A 24 -159.92 46.01 50.66
CA ASP A 24 -159.94 45.53 49.27
C ASP A 24 -160.10 44.01 49.26
N ARG A 25 -161.05 43.51 48.46
CA ARG A 25 -161.42 42.09 48.46
C ARG A 25 -160.28 41.22 47.92
N GLY A 26 -159.61 41.66 46.85
CA GLY A 26 -158.49 40.92 46.27
C GLY A 26 -157.30 40.85 47.22
N GLN A 27 -157.03 41.91 47.99
CA GLN A 27 -155.97 41.88 49.03
C GLN A 27 -156.31 40.95 50.20
N VAL A 28 -157.59 40.86 50.59
CA VAL A 28 -158.04 39.92 51.62
C VAL A 28 -157.96 38.48 51.12
N ASP A 29 -158.41 38.23 49.89
CA ASP A 29 -158.38 36.91 49.27
C ASP A 29 -156.91 36.44 49.07
N GLU A 30 -155.99 37.29 48.61
CA GLU A 30 -154.55 36.99 48.52
C GLU A 30 -153.89 36.74 49.90
N HIS A 31 -154.39 37.40 50.96
CA HIS A 31 -153.92 37.15 52.31
C HIS A 31 -154.46 35.82 52.89
N LEU A 32 -155.71 35.47 52.59
CA LEU A 32 -156.25 34.16 52.92
C LEU A 32 -155.53 33.04 52.17
N GLU A 33 -155.32 33.15 50.85
CA GLU A 33 -154.58 32.15 50.06
C GLU A 33 -153.16 31.92 50.61
N ARG A 34 -152.50 32.98 51.07
CA ARG A 34 -151.20 32.90 51.76
C ARG A 34 -151.30 32.17 53.10
N LEU A 35 -152.26 32.53 53.97
CA LEU A 35 -152.47 31.83 55.25
C LEU A 35 -152.85 30.35 55.06
N ASP A 36 -153.60 30.04 54.01
CA ASP A 36 -153.97 28.68 53.62
C ASP A 36 -152.76 27.89 53.12
N ALA A 37 -151.82 28.54 52.42
CA ALA A 37 -150.54 27.95 52.03
C ALA A 37 -149.63 27.74 53.26
N ASP A 38 -149.53 28.72 54.16
CA ASP A 38 -148.76 28.63 55.40
C ASP A 38 -149.30 27.51 56.32
N LEU A 39 -150.63 27.36 56.42
CA LEU A 39 -151.27 26.26 57.15
C LEU A 39 -151.02 24.89 56.52
N LYS A 40 -151.02 24.79 55.17
CA LYS A 40 -150.67 23.55 54.45
C LYS A 40 -149.19 23.20 54.66
N MET A 41 -148.29 24.19 54.65
CA MET A 41 -146.88 24.02 54.96
C MET A 41 -146.68 23.54 56.41
N LEU A 42 -147.24 24.24 57.41
CA LEU A 42 -147.15 23.83 58.82
C LEU A 42 -147.78 22.45 59.09
N THR A 43 -148.80 22.06 58.34
CA THR A 43 -149.39 20.70 58.41
C THR A 43 -148.42 19.66 57.85
N SER A 44 -147.80 19.94 56.69
CA SER A 44 -146.76 19.09 56.09
C SER A 44 -145.54 18.96 57.01
N ASP A 45 -145.06 20.06 57.60
CA ASP A 45 -143.90 20.08 58.50
C ASP A 45 -144.20 19.32 59.80
N ARG A 46 -145.42 19.47 60.36
CA ARG A 46 -145.90 18.68 61.49
C ARG A 46 -145.90 17.18 61.18
N ASP A 47 -146.46 16.79 60.03
CA ASP A 47 -146.61 15.38 59.68
C ASP A 47 -145.27 14.73 59.31
N ALA A 48 -144.35 15.50 58.70
CA ALA A 48 -142.95 15.10 58.54
C ALA A 48 -142.23 14.94 59.88
N ALA A 49 -142.43 15.86 60.85
CA ALA A 49 -141.85 15.75 62.18
C ALA A 49 -142.43 14.56 62.98
N ILE A 50 -143.71 14.25 62.84
CA ILE A 50 -144.35 13.05 63.41
C ILE A 50 -143.75 11.77 62.79
N ALA A 51 -143.54 11.74 61.47
CA ALA A 51 -142.89 10.62 60.80
C ALA A 51 -141.45 10.41 61.28
N GLN A 52 -140.65 11.49 61.37
CA GLN A 52 -139.27 11.45 61.89
C GLN A 52 -139.22 11.01 63.36
N ALA A 53 -140.12 11.49 64.21
CA ALA A 53 -140.22 11.07 65.60
C ALA A 53 -140.59 9.58 65.74
N SER A 54 -141.39 9.05 64.81
CA SER A 54 -141.78 7.64 64.77
C SER A 54 -140.62 6.73 64.32
N ASP A 55 -139.87 7.14 63.30
CA ASP A 55 -138.67 6.46 62.82
C ASP A 55 -137.55 6.44 63.89
N LEU A 56 -137.27 7.59 64.51
CA LEU A 56 -136.32 7.67 65.63
C LEU A 56 -136.74 6.84 66.85
N ALA A 57 -138.05 6.70 67.11
CA ALA A 57 -138.56 5.82 68.16
C ALA A 57 -138.33 4.33 67.82
N GLN A 58 -138.52 3.93 66.56
CA GLN A 58 -138.23 2.56 66.10
C GLN A 58 -136.73 2.25 66.22
N GLN A 59 -135.86 3.13 65.72
CA GLN A 59 -134.40 2.96 65.82
C GLN A 59 -133.91 2.91 67.27
N LEU A 60 -134.55 3.65 68.18
CA LEU A 60 -134.28 3.56 69.62
C LEU A 60 -134.70 2.22 70.23
N GLU A 61 -135.79 1.61 69.77
CA GLU A 61 -136.24 0.32 70.26
C GLU A 61 -135.40 -0.84 69.66
N ASP A 62 -135.07 -0.78 68.37
CA ASP A 62 -134.19 -1.75 67.70
C ASP A 62 -132.81 -1.79 68.37
N SER A 63 -132.21 -0.62 68.66
CA SER A 63 -130.93 -0.53 69.38
C SER A 63 -131.02 -0.89 70.86
N ARG A 64 -132.18 -0.72 71.53
CA ARG A 64 -132.41 -1.28 72.88
C ARG A 64 -132.44 -2.80 72.86
N ASN A 65 -133.15 -3.39 71.89
CA ASN A 65 -133.23 -4.84 71.72
C ASN A 65 -131.84 -5.43 71.45
N GLU A 66 -131.05 -4.82 70.55
CA GLU A 66 -129.66 -5.23 70.30
C GLU A 66 -128.80 -5.13 71.58
N ILE A 67 -128.94 -4.04 72.35
CA ILE A 67 -128.22 -3.89 73.63
C ILE A 67 -128.66 -4.92 74.67
N GLU A 68 -129.92 -5.33 74.72
CA GLU A 68 -130.41 -6.38 75.62
C GLU A 68 -129.90 -7.76 75.19
N ASP A 69 -129.95 -8.09 73.90
CA ASP A 69 -129.39 -9.33 73.34
C ASP A 69 -127.87 -9.44 73.58
N LEU A 70 -127.13 -8.35 73.37
CA LEU A 70 -125.69 -8.29 73.64
C LEU A 70 -125.38 -8.42 75.15
N ARG A 71 -126.18 -7.79 76.02
CA ARG A 71 -126.05 -7.96 77.48
C ARG A 71 -126.32 -9.40 77.91
N GLY A 72 -127.39 -10.01 77.41
CA GLY A 72 -127.72 -11.40 77.68
C GLY A 72 -126.64 -12.37 77.19
N GLN A 73 -126.00 -12.09 76.03
CA GLN A 73 -124.84 -12.84 75.56
C GLN A 73 -123.62 -12.68 76.49
N VAL A 74 -123.32 -11.45 76.94
CA VAL A 74 -122.22 -11.17 77.89
C VAL A 74 -122.47 -11.82 79.26
N GLU A 75 -123.71 -11.84 79.75
CA GLU A 75 -124.06 -12.51 81.00
C GLU A 75 -123.85 -14.04 80.88
N ARG A 76 -124.36 -14.65 79.80
CA ARG A 76 -124.13 -16.08 79.49
C ARG A 76 -122.64 -16.46 79.32
N LEU A 77 -121.79 -15.51 78.92
CA LEU A 77 -120.35 -15.71 78.74
C LEU A 77 -119.49 -15.42 79.99
N SER A 78 -119.97 -14.57 80.90
CA SER A 78 -119.23 -14.14 82.09
C SER A 78 -119.42 -15.07 83.29
N VAL A 79 -120.58 -15.73 83.39
CA VAL A 79 -120.82 -16.80 84.36
C VAL A 79 -120.04 -18.07 83.95
N PRO A 80 -119.37 -18.80 84.87
CA PRO A 80 -118.75 -20.08 84.56
C PRO A 80 -119.77 -21.07 83.96
N PRO A 81 -119.52 -21.67 82.78
CA PRO A 81 -120.54 -22.40 82.05
C PRO A 81 -120.91 -23.71 82.75
N THR A 82 -122.12 -23.73 83.33
CA THR A 82 -122.72 -24.92 83.98
C THR A 82 -123.50 -25.80 83.00
N THR A 83 -123.60 -25.41 81.73
CA THR A 83 -124.29 -26.16 80.66
C THR A 83 -123.34 -26.51 79.51
N MET A 84 -123.60 -27.64 78.85
CA MET A 84 -122.81 -28.12 77.72
C MET A 84 -122.84 -27.17 76.51
N GLU A 85 -123.94 -26.43 76.36
CA GLU A 85 -124.17 -25.51 75.25
C GLU A 85 -123.26 -24.28 75.35
N GLY A 86 -123.17 -23.63 76.52
CA GLY A 86 -122.26 -22.51 76.77
C GLY A 86 -120.78 -22.89 76.67
N LEU A 87 -120.42 -24.14 76.99
CA LEU A 87 -119.09 -24.69 76.70
C LEU A 87 -118.84 -24.76 75.19
N SER A 88 -119.80 -25.27 74.41
CA SER A 88 -119.65 -25.40 72.95
C SER A 88 -119.58 -24.05 72.23
N GLU A 89 -120.39 -23.06 72.62
CA GLU A 89 -120.39 -21.71 72.03
C GLU A 89 -119.06 -20.97 72.32
N ARG A 90 -118.53 -21.10 73.54
CA ARG A 90 -117.22 -20.55 73.91
C ARG A 90 -116.07 -21.24 73.18
N LEU A 91 -116.12 -22.56 72.99
CA LEU A 91 -115.13 -23.30 72.21
C LEU A 91 -115.17 -22.89 70.72
N GLN A 92 -116.35 -22.69 70.14
CA GLN A 92 -116.49 -22.19 68.76
C GLN A 92 -115.90 -20.78 68.60
N ARG A 93 -116.19 -19.86 69.53
CA ARG A 93 -115.57 -18.51 69.54
C ARG A 93 -114.05 -18.56 69.73
N MET A 94 -113.53 -19.45 70.58
CA MET A 94 -112.08 -19.64 70.78
C MET A 94 -111.40 -20.23 69.54
N LEU A 95 -112.01 -21.23 68.90
CA LEU A 95 -111.50 -21.81 67.65
C LEU A 95 -111.50 -20.80 66.51
N ARG A 96 -112.54 -19.96 66.41
CA ARG A 96 -112.58 -18.87 65.42
C ARG A 96 -111.49 -17.84 65.68
N LEU A 97 -111.32 -17.37 66.91
CA LEU A 97 -110.25 -16.42 67.26
C LEU A 97 -108.86 -17.00 66.97
N ALA A 98 -108.63 -18.28 67.25
CA ALA A 98 -107.37 -18.96 66.92
C ALA A 98 -107.16 -19.16 65.40
N GLN A 99 -108.24 -19.32 64.62
CA GLN A 99 -108.18 -19.33 63.15
C GLN A 99 -107.86 -17.94 62.59
N ASP A 100 -108.49 -16.90 63.14
CA ASP A 100 -108.27 -15.50 62.76
C ASP A 100 -106.80 -15.11 63.09
N GLU A 101 -106.31 -15.40 64.31
CA GLU A 101 -104.92 -15.19 64.77
C GLU A 101 -103.89 -15.99 63.94
N ALA A 102 -104.19 -17.25 63.60
CA ALA A 102 -103.34 -18.04 62.71
C ALA A 102 -103.30 -17.48 61.28
N SER A 103 -104.41 -16.91 60.78
CA SER A 103 -104.47 -16.28 59.46
C SER A 103 -103.70 -14.95 59.44
N GLU A 104 -103.79 -14.15 60.50
CA GLU A 104 -103.00 -12.92 60.68
C GLU A 104 -101.50 -13.24 60.78
N THR A 105 -101.14 -14.24 61.58
CA THR A 105 -99.74 -14.70 61.74
C THR A 105 -99.18 -15.20 60.41
N LYS A 106 -99.97 -15.95 59.64
CA LYS A 106 -99.60 -16.39 58.29
C LYS A 106 -99.43 -15.18 57.35
N ALA A 107 -100.38 -14.26 57.31
CA ALA A 107 -100.31 -13.08 56.44
C ALA A 107 -99.09 -12.20 56.75
N ARG A 108 -98.77 -12.01 58.04
CA ARG A 108 -97.55 -11.35 58.53
C ARG A 108 -96.30 -12.06 58.02
N ALA A 109 -96.20 -13.37 58.21
CA ALA A 109 -95.05 -14.16 57.76
C ALA A 109 -94.89 -14.18 56.22
N GLU A 110 -95.99 -14.21 55.46
CA GLU A 110 -95.97 -14.12 53.99
C GLU A 110 -95.54 -12.72 53.51
N ALA A 111 -95.97 -11.64 54.19
CA ALA A 111 -95.51 -10.28 53.91
C ALA A 111 -94.02 -10.09 54.25
N GLU A 112 -93.55 -10.55 55.41
CA GLU A 112 -92.14 -10.52 55.82
C GLU A 112 -91.25 -11.32 54.84
N ALA A 113 -91.68 -12.53 54.46
CA ALA A 113 -90.98 -13.33 53.44
C ALA A 113 -90.98 -12.65 52.07
N GLY A 114 -92.06 -11.95 51.70
CA GLY A 114 -92.14 -11.11 50.51
C GLY A 114 -91.13 -9.97 50.53
N HIS A 115 -91.05 -9.22 51.63
CA HIS A 115 -90.07 -8.14 51.80
C HIS A 115 -88.62 -8.66 51.78
N ILE A 116 -88.33 -9.80 52.40
CA ILE A 116 -87.00 -10.41 52.38
C ILE A 116 -86.60 -10.83 50.96
N ARG A 117 -87.51 -11.45 50.19
CA ARG A 117 -87.27 -11.81 48.79
C ARG A 117 -87.06 -10.58 47.91
N ALA A 118 -87.98 -9.61 47.96
CA ALA A 118 -87.89 -8.39 47.17
C ALA A 118 -86.60 -7.60 47.45
N LYS A 119 -86.15 -7.56 48.72
CA LYS A 119 -84.85 -6.99 49.07
C LYS A 119 -83.69 -7.80 48.49
N ALA A 120 -83.67 -9.13 48.67
CA ALA A 120 -82.60 -9.98 48.16
C ALA A 120 -82.50 -9.94 46.62
N GLU A 121 -83.63 -9.84 45.93
CA GLU A 121 -83.71 -9.67 44.47
C GLU A 121 -83.18 -8.30 44.03
N ALA A 122 -83.52 -7.22 44.74
CA ALA A 122 -83.00 -5.87 44.47
C ALA A 122 -81.49 -5.74 44.77
N ASP A 123 -81.02 -6.30 45.90
CA ASP A 123 -79.60 -6.36 46.24
C ASP A 123 -78.83 -7.18 45.18
N ALA A 124 -79.38 -8.32 44.74
CA ALA A 124 -78.78 -9.15 43.69
C ALA A 124 -78.78 -8.48 42.30
N SER A 125 -79.83 -7.73 41.93
CA SER A 125 -79.83 -7.00 40.66
C SER A 125 -78.84 -5.83 40.68
N ALA A 126 -78.77 -5.08 41.79
CA ALA A 126 -77.80 -4.00 41.96
C ALA A 126 -76.34 -4.50 41.91
N MET A 127 -76.06 -5.69 42.46
CA MET A 127 -74.74 -6.31 42.33
C MET A 127 -74.43 -6.74 40.89
N ARG A 128 -75.41 -7.30 40.15
CA ARG A 128 -75.22 -7.64 38.72
C ARG A 128 -74.89 -6.41 37.89
N THR A 129 -75.69 -5.35 37.97
CA THR A 129 -75.44 -4.10 37.24
C THR A 129 -74.05 -3.55 37.51
N ARG A 130 -73.57 -3.58 38.76
CA ARG A 130 -72.19 -3.16 39.11
C ARG A 130 -71.10 -4.06 38.52
N TYR A 131 -71.34 -5.36 38.40
CA TYR A 131 -70.41 -6.26 37.72
C TYR A 131 -70.43 -6.05 36.20
N ASP A 132 -71.60 -5.82 35.61
CA ASP A 132 -71.74 -5.52 34.18
C ASP A 132 -71.06 -4.18 33.83
N GLU A 133 -71.21 -3.16 34.68
CA GLU A 133 -70.50 -1.87 34.60
C GLU A 133 -68.98 -2.04 34.71
N LEU A 134 -68.49 -2.79 35.70
CA LEU A 134 -67.06 -3.05 35.91
C LEU A 134 -66.43 -3.87 34.77
N LEU A 135 -67.17 -4.83 34.21
CA LEU A 135 -66.71 -5.59 33.05
C LEU A 135 -66.62 -4.70 31.81
N ALA A 136 -67.59 -3.82 31.59
CA ALA A 136 -67.54 -2.84 30.50
C ALA A 136 -66.38 -1.83 30.67
N GLU A 137 -66.08 -1.38 31.89
CA GLU A 137 -64.91 -0.54 32.18
C GLU A 137 -63.59 -1.27 31.90
N LEU A 138 -63.47 -2.54 32.33
CA LEU A 138 -62.28 -3.36 32.07
C LEU A 138 -62.08 -3.67 30.59
N ASP A 139 -63.13 -3.98 29.84
CA ASP A 139 -63.05 -4.20 28.39
C ASP A 139 -62.72 -2.90 27.63
N ALA A 140 -63.28 -1.75 28.05
CA ALA A 140 -62.93 -0.45 27.49
C ALA A 140 -61.46 -0.09 27.75
N ARG A 141 -60.99 -0.22 29.00
CA ARG A 141 -59.58 0.06 29.35
C ARG A 141 -58.62 -0.92 28.69
N ARG A 142 -59.05 -2.16 28.46
CA ARG A 142 -58.29 -3.14 27.67
C ARG A 142 -58.18 -2.72 26.21
N GLN A 143 -59.27 -2.30 25.57
CA GLN A 143 -59.25 -1.82 24.18
C GLN A 143 -58.35 -0.58 24.03
N GLU A 144 -58.44 0.36 24.97
CA GLU A 144 -57.57 1.54 25.04
C GLU A 144 -56.09 1.16 25.10
N LEU A 145 -55.71 0.26 26.02
CA LEU A 145 -54.34 -0.26 26.13
C LEU A 145 -53.90 -1.05 24.89
N GLU A 146 -54.79 -1.80 24.24
CA GLU A 146 -54.50 -2.49 22.97
C GLU A 146 -54.34 -1.53 21.78
N THR A 147 -54.98 -0.34 21.81
CA THR A 147 -54.71 0.75 20.85
C THR A 147 -53.40 1.48 21.16
N GLU A 148 -53.16 1.93 22.39
CA GLU A 148 -51.92 2.59 22.80
C GLU A 148 -50.70 1.71 22.49
N HIS A 149 -50.78 0.41 22.81
CA HIS A 149 -49.71 -0.54 22.54
C HIS A 149 -49.45 -0.72 21.03
N ARG A 150 -50.50 -0.74 20.21
CA ARG A 150 -50.37 -0.84 18.75
C ARG A 150 -49.69 0.40 18.18
N GLU A 151 -50.13 1.59 18.58
CA GLU A 151 -49.54 2.86 18.14
C GLU A 151 -48.08 3.03 18.59
N VAL A 152 -47.74 2.57 19.80
CA VAL A 152 -46.35 2.55 20.29
C VAL A 152 -45.51 1.55 19.48
N MET A 153 -46.04 0.36 19.17
CA MET A 153 -45.34 -0.65 18.36
C MET A 153 -45.20 -0.25 16.89
N GLU A 154 -46.14 0.50 16.33
CA GLU A 154 -46.07 1.03 14.97
C GLU A 154 -45.05 2.17 14.89
N ARG A 155 -45.10 3.16 15.78
CA ARG A 155 -44.07 4.21 15.88
C ARG A 155 -42.67 3.65 16.13
N ALA A 156 -42.51 2.68 17.02
CA ALA A 156 -41.22 2.04 17.28
C ALA A 156 -40.66 1.27 16.05
N ARG A 157 -41.52 0.79 15.15
CA ARG A 157 -41.10 0.21 13.86
C ARG A 157 -40.71 1.28 12.85
N GLU A 158 -41.50 2.34 12.73
CA GLU A 158 -41.19 3.48 11.84
C GLU A 158 -39.88 4.16 12.24
N GLU A 159 -39.64 4.37 13.53
CA GLU A 159 -38.38 4.87 14.08
C GLU A 159 -37.22 3.91 13.79
N ALA A 160 -37.39 2.60 13.99
CA ALA A 160 -36.37 1.60 13.70
C ALA A 160 -36.03 1.52 12.20
N ASP A 161 -37.04 1.50 11.32
CA ASP A 161 -36.85 1.50 9.87
C ASP A 161 -36.20 2.80 9.39
N SER A 162 -36.55 3.95 9.99
CA SER A 162 -35.89 5.24 9.72
C SER A 162 -34.40 5.19 10.09
N ILE A 163 -34.06 4.73 11.30
CA ILE A 163 -32.67 4.57 11.75
C ILE A 163 -31.90 3.59 10.85
N ILE A 164 -32.52 2.47 10.50
CA ILE A 164 -31.93 1.45 9.61
C ILE A 164 -31.69 2.00 8.20
N ASN A 165 -32.55 2.88 7.69
CA ASN A 165 -32.37 3.48 6.37
C ASN A 165 -31.32 4.61 6.39
N GLN A 166 -31.33 5.48 7.40
CA GLN A 166 -30.27 6.47 7.63
C GLN A 166 -28.89 5.80 7.72
N ALA A 167 -28.75 4.74 8.52
CA ALA A 167 -27.50 3.98 8.63
C ALA A 167 -27.07 3.29 7.33
N LYS A 168 -28.00 2.92 6.43
CA LYS A 168 -27.66 2.41 5.08
C LYS A 168 -27.15 3.54 4.17
N GLU A 169 -27.78 4.72 4.23
CA GLU A 169 -27.42 5.89 3.44
C GLU A 169 -26.06 6.45 3.87
N GLU A 170 -25.82 6.61 5.18
CA GLU A 170 -24.52 6.98 5.75
C GLU A 170 -23.43 5.96 5.36
N ARG A 171 -23.71 4.65 5.47
CA ARG A 171 -22.75 3.63 5.05
C ARG A 171 -22.45 3.72 3.56
N LEU A 172 -23.45 3.90 2.70
CA LEU A 172 -23.26 4.05 1.26
C LEU A 172 -22.43 5.30 0.91
N GLN A 173 -22.65 6.42 1.61
CA GLN A 173 -21.84 7.63 1.44
C GLN A 173 -20.38 7.38 1.86
N LEU A 174 -20.15 6.73 3.01
CA LEU A 174 -18.80 6.40 3.48
C LEU A 174 -18.11 5.35 2.60
N ASP A 175 -18.86 4.37 2.06
CA ASP A 175 -18.36 3.38 1.10
C ASP A 175 -17.87 4.09 -0.17
N LEU A 176 -18.68 5.00 -0.74
CA LEU A 176 -18.33 5.81 -1.92
C LEU A 176 -17.16 6.77 -1.66
N GLU A 177 -17.15 7.50 -0.54
CA GLU A 177 -16.01 8.35 -0.18
C GLU A 177 -14.72 7.54 0.01
N ALA A 178 -14.82 6.30 0.53
CA ALA A 178 -13.67 5.42 0.69
C ALA A 178 -13.17 4.87 -0.65
N GLU A 179 -14.06 4.61 -1.61
CA GLU A 179 -13.68 4.28 -2.99
C GLU A 179 -13.00 5.47 -3.67
N GLU A 180 -13.58 6.68 -3.63
CA GLU A 180 -12.95 7.89 -4.16
C GLU A 180 -11.59 8.20 -3.52
N ARG A 181 -11.41 7.92 -2.22
CA ARG A 181 -10.11 8.09 -1.54
C ARG A 181 -9.11 7.02 -1.98
N ARG A 182 -9.55 5.78 -2.22
CA ARG A 182 -8.69 4.72 -2.77
C ARG A 182 -8.22 5.06 -4.18
N THR A 183 -9.13 5.40 -5.10
CA THR A 183 -8.74 5.70 -6.49
C THR A 183 -7.80 6.90 -6.57
N LYS A 184 -8.03 7.98 -5.81
CA LYS A 184 -7.13 9.15 -5.78
C LYS A 184 -5.73 8.79 -5.25
N VAL A 185 -5.64 7.95 -4.22
CA VAL A 185 -4.35 7.47 -3.68
C VAL A 185 -3.65 6.52 -4.66
N GLU A 186 -4.40 5.70 -5.40
CA GLU A 186 -3.87 4.84 -6.46
C GLU A 186 -3.36 5.68 -7.66
N GLU A 187 -4.11 6.68 -8.11
CA GLU A 187 -3.72 7.65 -9.15
C GLU A 187 -2.45 8.44 -8.74
N ASP A 188 -2.45 9.05 -7.55
CA ASP A 188 -1.28 9.79 -7.02
C ASP A 188 -0.05 8.87 -6.88
N PHE A 189 -0.24 7.62 -6.47
CA PHE A 189 0.84 6.63 -6.36
C PHE A 189 1.37 6.19 -7.72
N GLU A 190 0.50 5.96 -8.72
CA GLU A 190 0.93 5.65 -10.08
C GLU A 190 1.71 6.80 -10.70
N VAL A 191 1.26 8.06 -10.51
CA VAL A 191 1.97 9.27 -10.96
C VAL A 191 3.33 9.40 -10.26
N ALA A 192 3.37 9.28 -8.93
CA ALA A 192 4.63 9.35 -8.17
C ALA A 192 5.62 8.25 -8.58
N MET A 193 5.14 7.02 -8.81
CA MET A 193 5.96 5.91 -9.27
C MET A 193 6.34 6.01 -10.76
N ALA A 194 5.53 6.66 -11.61
CA ALA A 194 5.90 6.99 -12.98
C ALA A 194 7.04 8.02 -13.01
N THR A 195 6.89 9.14 -12.28
CA THR A 195 7.92 10.17 -12.12
C THR A 195 9.22 9.57 -11.59
N ARG A 196 9.17 8.84 -10.47
CA ARG A 196 10.36 8.22 -9.87
C ARG A 196 11.05 7.18 -10.78
N ARG A 197 10.28 6.46 -11.62
CA ARG A 197 10.85 5.57 -12.65
C ARG A 197 11.52 6.38 -13.77
N ALA A 198 10.92 7.48 -14.21
CA ALA A 198 11.51 8.35 -15.22
C ALA A 198 12.80 9.03 -14.72
N GLU A 199 12.82 9.51 -13.48
CA GLU A 199 14.00 10.06 -12.80
C GLU A 199 15.12 9.01 -12.70
N ALA A 200 14.84 7.82 -12.17
CA ALA A 200 15.84 6.75 -12.06
C ALA A 200 16.35 6.25 -13.44
N MET A 201 15.50 6.24 -14.47
CA MET A 201 15.93 5.95 -15.85
C MET A 201 16.79 7.07 -16.44
N HIS A 202 16.52 8.33 -16.09
CA HIS A 202 17.33 9.47 -16.52
C HIS A 202 18.70 9.47 -15.83
N GLU A 203 18.77 9.26 -14.51
CA GLU A 203 20.02 9.10 -13.78
C GLU A 203 20.87 7.94 -14.32
N LEU A 204 20.25 6.80 -14.62
CA LEU A 204 20.94 5.65 -15.22
C LEU A 204 21.46 5.98 -16.63
N ALA A 205 20.67 6.69 -17.45
CA ALA A 205 21.08 7.12 -18.78
C ALA A 205 22.24 8.14 -18.74
N GLU A 206 22.25 9.06 -17.77
CA GLU A 206 23.38 9.98 -17.54
C GLU A 206 24.63 9.25 -17.06
N GLN A 207 24.50 8.30 -16.12
CA GLN A 207 25.62 7.47 -15.68
C GLN A 207 26.18 6.61 -16.81
N GLU A 208 25.33 6.02 -17.65
CA GLU A 208 25.74 5.31 -18.86
C GLU A 208 26.43 6.24 -19.87
N ALA A 209 25.91 7.45 -20.10
CA ALA A 209 26.49 8.42 -21.02
C ALA A 209 27.87 8.88 -20.53
N ALA A 210 27.98 9.30 -19.27
CA ALA A 210 29.25 9.70 -18.66
C ALA A 210 30.28 8.55 -18.67
N SER A 211 29.86 7.32 -18.34
CA SER A 211 30.73 6.14 -18.40
C SER A 211 31.24 5.85 -19.82
N LYS A 212 30.38 5.99 -20.84
CA LYS A 212 30.77 5.87 -22.26
C LYS A 212 31.73 6.99 -22.68
N GLU A 213 31.43 8.25 -22.33
CA GLU A 213 32.31 9.39 -22.61
C GLU A 213 33.69 9.26 -21.94
N GLU A 214 33.74 8.77 -20.70
CA GLU A 214 35.00 8.47 -20.02
C GLU A 214 35.75 7.31 -20.68
N ALA A 215 35.07 6.25 -21.10
CA ALA A 215 35.68 5.13 -21.82
C ALA A 215 36.25 5.60 -23.17
N ASP A 216 35.48 6.35 -23.95
CA ASP A 216 35.94 6.96 -25.20
C ASP A 216 37.04 8.00 -24.99
N ARG A 217 37.07 8.69 -23.84
CA ARG A 217 38.17 9.57 -23.44
C ARG A 217 39.45 8.76 -23.18
N ARG A 218 39.39 7.75 -22.31
CA ARG A 218 40.52 6.85 -22.02
C ARG A 218 41.04 6.13 -23.28
N ILE A 219 40.15 5.73 -24.18
CA ILE A 219 40.51 5.11 -25.47
C ILE A 219 41.20 6.12 -26.41
N ARG A 220 40.80 7.40 -26.41
CA ARG A 220 41.49 8.45 -27.19
C ARG A 220 42.84 8.82 -26.58
N GLU A 221 42.91 8.95 -25.26
CA GLU A 221 44.14 9.22 -24.51
C GLU A 221 45.17 8.09 -24.74
N ALA A 222 44.78 6.83 -24.51
CA ALA A 222 45.67 5.67 -24.75
C ALA A 222 46.06 5.50 -26.23
N LYS A 223 45.21 5.91 -27.20
CA LYS A 223 45.59 5.95 -28.62
C LYS A 223 46.62 7.03 -28.90
N ALA A 224 46.42 8.24 -28.38
CA ALA A 224 47.35 9.35 -28.56
C ALA A 224 48.70 9.09 -27.86
N GLU A 225 48.70 8.45 -26.68
CA GLU A 225 49.90 7.98 -26.01
C GLU A 225 50.61 6.88 -26.83
N ALA A 226 49.87 5.88 -27.34
CA ALA A 226 50.45 4.85 -28.20
C ALA A 226 51.00 5.41 -29.53
N GLU A 227 50.37 6.43 -30.10
CA GLU A 227 50.84 7.15 -31.29
C GLU A 227 52.09 7.98 -30.96
N ALA A 228 52.11 8.72 -29.85
CA ALA A 228 53.28 9.46 -29.38
C ALA A 228 54.47 8.53 -29.04
N THR A 229 54.23 7.38 -28.41
CA THR A 229 55.25 6.36 -28.15
C THR A 229 55.75 5.72 -29.45
N ARG A 230 54.88 5.48 -30.44
CA ARG A 230 55.29 5.01 -31.78
C ARG A 230 56.11 6.07 -32.52
N GLU A 231 55.76 7.35 -32.41
CA GLU A 231 56.56 8.44 -32.95
C GLU A 231 57.92 8.58 -32.24
N GLN A 232 57.96 8.47 -30.91
CA GLN A 232 59.22 8.47 -30.16
C GLN A 232 60.11 7.29 -30.58
N ILE A 233 59.58 6.07 -30.60
CA ILE A 233 60.31 4.89 -31.08
C ILE A 233 60.73 5.07 -32.54
N ALA A 234 59.91 5.66 -33.41
CA ALA A 234 60.29 5.94 -34.80
C ALA A 234 61.46 6.93 -34.88
N ARG A 235 61.44 8.01 -34.10
CA ARG A 235 62.53 9.00 -34.02
C ARG A 235 63.80 8.38 -33.44
N GLU A 236 63.72 7.65 -32.33
CA GLU A 236 64.85 6.92 -31.74
C GLU A 236 65.42 5.87 -32.72
N GLN A 237 64.56 5.22 -33.51
CA GLN A 237 64.97 4.30 -34.57
C GLN A 237 65.62 5.02 -35.77
N GLU A 238 65.16 6.22 -36.14
CA GLU A 238 65.80 7.04 -37.17
C GLU A 238 67.13 7.62 -36.70
N GLU A 239 67.21 8.12 -35.47
CA GLU A 239 68.44 8.58 -34.83
C GLU A 239 69.45 7.44 -34.67
N SER A 240 69.02 6.27 -34.17
CA SER A 240 69.87 5.08 -34.07
C SER A 240 70.37 4.59 -35.43
N LYS A 241 69.52 4.61 -36.47
CA LYS A 241 69.94 4.30 -37.86
C LYS A 241 70.89 5.36 -38.41
N ALA A 242 70.66 6.64 -38.16
CA ALA A 242 71.52 7.73 -38.60
C ALA A 242 72.88 7.70 -37.88
N GLU A 243 72.91 7.36 -36.59
CA GLU A 243 74.14 7.19 -35.82
C GLU A 243 74.90 5.92 -36.26
N ALA A 244 74.20 4.80 -36.49
CA ALA A 244 74.81 3.59 -37.06
C ALA A 244 75.36 3.85 -38.47
N GLN A 245 74.66 4.64 -39.30
CA GLN A 245 75.16 5.09 -40.60
C GLN A 245 76.37 6.02 -40.47
N ARG A 246 76.39 6.95 -39.50
CA ARG A 246 77.57 7.79 -39.21
C ARG A 246 78.76 6.97 -38.76
N ARG A 247 78.62 6.10 -37.75
CA ARG A 247 79.70 5.21 -37.31
C ARG A 247 80.18 4.30 -38.45
N HIS A 248 79.29 3.86 -39.35
CA HIS A 248 79.67 3.11 -40.54
C HIS A 248 80.44 3.98 -41.56
N GLN A 249 79.99 5.21 -41.81
CA GLN A 249 80.69 6.17 -42.67
C GLN A 249 82.06 6.52 -42.10
N GLU A 250 82.16 6.88 -40.82
CA GLU A 250 83.40 7.15 -40.08
C GLU A 250 84.35 5.95 -40.10
N SER A 251 83.83 4.72 -39.94
CA SER A 251 84.62 3.49 -40.03
C SER A 251 85.11 3.21 -41.46
N VAL A 252 84.29 3.48 -42.48
CA VAL A 252 84.67 3.36 -43.89
C VAL A 252 85.66 4.45 -44.30
N GLU A 253 85.49 5.69 -43.82
CA GLU A 253 86.42 6.80 -44.02
C GLU A 253 87.75 6.55 -43.31
N GLU A 254 87.75 6.02 -42.08
CA GLU A 254 88.98 5.62 -41.39
C GLU A 254 89.65 4.42 -42.08
N ALA A 255 88.89 3.42 -42.52
CA ALA A 255 89.45 2.29 -43.28
C ALA A 255 90.02 2.75 -44.63
N ASN A 256 89.39 3.74 -45.28
CA ASN A 256 89.92 4.36 -46.49
C ASN A 256 91.13 5.25 -46.20
N ARG A 257 91.16 5.97 -45.07
CA ARG A 257 92.33 6.73 -44.59
C ARG A 257 93.51 5.79 -44.36
N ARG A 258 93.35 4.71 -43.58
CA ARG A 258 94.38 3.67 -43.38
C ARG A 258 94.86 3.05 -44.69
N LYS A 259 93.95 2.83 -45.65
CA LYS A 259 94.32 2.35 -47.01
C LYS A 259 95.12 3.38 -47.81
N GLN A 260 94.81 4.67 -47.72
CA GLN A 260 95.58 5.72 -48.39
C GLN A 260 96.92 5.94 -47.71
N GLU A 261 96.98 5.94 -46.38
CA GLU A 261 98.21 6.00 -45.58
C GLU A 261 99.15 4.85 -45.97
N ALA A 262 98.68 3.60 -45.87
CA ALA A 262 99.45 2.42 -46.28
C ALA A 262 99.82 2.41 -47.77
N LYS A 263 98.99 3.01 -48.65
CA LYS A 263 99.32 3.18 -50.08
C LYS A 263 100.41 4.23 -50.28
N THR A 264 100.38 5.35 -49.57
CA THR A 264 101.43 6.37 -49.62
C THR A 264 102.74 5.89 -49.00
N GLU A 265 102.67 5.05 -47.97
CA GLU A 265 103.84 4.38 -47.37
C GLU A 265 104.43 3.34 -48.32
N ALA A 266 103.61 2.49 -48.94
CA ALA A 266 104.06 1.57 -49.99
C ALA A 266 104.64 2.28 -51.22
N GLU A 267 104.06 3.42 -51.63
CA GLU A 267 104.59 4.27 -52.70
C GLU A 267 105.89 4.97 -52.27
N ALA A 268 106.05 5.37 -51.01
CA ALA A 268 107.32 5.91 -50.50
C ALA A 268 108.42 4.84 -50.52
N ILE A 269 108.15 3.64 -50.01
CA ILE A 269 109.08 2.49 -50.02
C ILE A 269 109.46 2.10 -51.45
N LEU A 270 108.49 2.07 -52.38
CA LEU A 270 108.77 1.82 -53.81
C LEU A 270 109.65 2.91 -54.42
N ASN A 271 109.37 4.18 -54.17
CA ASN A 271 110.17 5.30 -54.68
C ASN A 271 111.60 5.29 -54.12
N GLU A 272 111.79 4.97 -52.83
CA GLU A 272 113.11 4.84 -52.22
C GLU A 272 113.87 3.62 -52.78
N ALA A 273 113.20 2.48 -52.97
CA ALA A 273 113.79 1.31 -53.62
C ALA A 273 114.20 1.57 -55.08
N THR A 274 113.41 2.33 -55.86
CA THR A 274 113.82 2.74 -57.21
C THR A 274 114.97 3.75 -57.19
N ALA A 275 114.97 4.70 -56.25
CA ALA A 275 116.08 5.65 -56.11
C ALA A 275 117.39 4.95 -55.69
N GLU A 276 117.33 3.91 -54.87
CA GLU A 276 118.48 3.03 -54.61
C GLU A 276 118.91 2.23 -55.84
N ALA A 277 117.97 1.71 -56.63
CA ALA A 277 118.27 0.97 -57.85
C ALA A 277 119.01 1.85 -58.87
N ASP A 278 118.53 3.08 -59.11
CA ASP A 278 119.15 4.04 -60.03
C ASP A 278 120.55 4.49 -59.57
N ARG A 279 120.77 4.64 -58.25
CA ARG A 279 122.13 4.87 -57.68
C ARG A 279 123.06 3.71 -58.01
N ARG A 280 122.66 2.47 -57.75
CA ARG A 280 123.47 1.27 -58.05
C ARG A 280 123.73 1.12 -59.56
N LEU A 281 122.77 1.48 -60.41
CA LEU A 281 122.88 1.42 -61.87
C LEU A 281 123.86 2.48 -62.42
N THR A 282 123.79 3.71 -61.89
CA THR A 282 124.73 4.79 -62.25
C THR A 282 126.14 4.50 -61.77
N GLU A 283 126.34 4.06 -60.52
CA GLU A 283 127.64 3.63 -59.99
C GLU A 283 128.28 2.50 -60.82
N ALA A 284 127.51 1.47 -61.20
CA ALA A 284 127.99 0.38 -62.03
C ALA A 284 128.39 0.85 -63.45
N THR A 285 127.61 1.76 -64.04
CA THR A 285 127.88 2.32 -65.38
C THR A 285 129.17 3.13 -65.39
N ASP A 286 129.39 3.93 -64.35
CA ASP A 286 130.60 4.74 -64.18
C ASP A 286 131.85 3.87 -64.01
N LEU A 287 131.73 2.76 -63.29
CA LEU A 287 132.81 1.78 -63.08
C LEU A 287 133.14 0.98 -64.36
N ALA A 288 132.13 0.74 -65.21
CA ALA A 288 132.33 0.18 -66.56
C ALA A 288 133.08 1.16 -67.48
N ASN A 289 132.65 2.43 -67.54
CA ASN A 289 133.32 3.48 -68.34
C ASN A 289 134.79 3.66 -67.93
N LYS A 290 135.08 3.66 -66.61
CA LYS A 290 136.45 3.71 -66.06
C LYS A 290 137.32 2.50 -66.46
N ARG A 291 136.72 1.34 -66.76
CA ARG A 291 137.45 0.17 -67.31
C ARG A 291 137.67 0.27 -68.83
N ILE A 292 136.69 0.75 -69.59
CA ILE A 292 136.80 0.91 -71.05
C ILE A 292 137.90 1.92 -71.42
N ASN A 293 137.96 3.08 -70.76
CA ASN A 293 138.97 4.10 -71.05
C ASN A 293 140.41 3.59 -70.78
N ARG A 294 140.62 2.88 -69.66
CA ARG A 294 141.91 2.24 -69.32
C ARG A 294 142.34 1.13 -70.29
N ALA A 295 141.39 0.54 -71.03
CA ALA A 295 141.69 -0.41 -72.09
C ALA A 295 142.09 0.33 -73.38
N ALA A 296 141.39 1.40 -73.75
CA ALA A 296 141.73 2.24 -74.91
C ALA A 296 143.15 2.84 -74.80
N GLU A 297 143.49 3.42 -73.64
CA GLU A 297 144.84 3.95 -73.35
C GLU A 297 145.95 2.90 -73.58
N ARG A 298 145.71 1.64 -73.18
CA ARG A 298 146.65 0.53 -73.35
C ARG A 298 146.76 0.06 -74.80
N VAL A 299 145.70 0.15 -75.60
CA VAL A 299 145.76 -0.16 -77.05
C VAL A 299 146.55 0.91 -77.79
N GLU A 300 146.39 2.19 -77.45
CA GLU A 300 147.10 3.28 -78.14
C GLU A 300 148.60 3.31 -77.81
N ALA A 301 148.98 3.02 -76.55
CA ALA A 301 150.38 2.83 -76.17
C ALA A 301 151.06 1.69 -76.96
N LEU A 302 150.33 0.61 -77.28
CA LEU A 302 150.82 -0.49 -78.11
C LEU A 302 150.91 -0.11 -79.60
N ARG A 303 150.05 0.80 -80.09
CA ARG A 303 150.16 1.36 -81.45
C ARG A 303 151.40 2.24 -81.62
N GLU A 304 151.71 3.10 -80.64
CA GLU A 304 152.94 3.89 -80.67
C GLU A 304 154.21 3.02 -80.70
N LEU A 305 154.29 2.00 -79.82
CA LEU A 305 155.42 1.07 -79.79
C LEU A 305 155.61 0.35 -81.13
N ARG A 306 154.52 -0.10 -81.75
CA ARG A 306 154.54 -0.72 -83.08
C ARG A 306 155.00 0.26 -84.17
N SER A 307 154.62 1.54 -84.09
CA SER A 307 155.09 2.59 -85.00
C SER A 307 156.61 2.79 -84.90
N ARG A 308 157.14 2.95 -83.68
CA ARG A 308 158.57 3.17 -83.44
C ARG A 308 159.42 2.00 -83.95
N LEU A 309 158.96 0.75 -83.74
CA LEU A 309 159.62 -0.44 -84.27
C LEU A 309 159.58 -0.52 -85.81
N ALA A 310 158.45 -0.14 -86.43
CA ALA A 310 158.28 -0.18 -87.88
C ALA A 310 159.11 0.90 -88.63
N GLU A 311 159.51 1.97 -87.96
CA GLU A 311 160.44 2.99 -88.49
C GLU A 311 161.90 2.53 -88.38
N GLN A 312 162.29 1.98 -87.22
CA GLN A 312 163.65 1.45 -86.98
C GLN A 312 164.01 0.28 -87.90
N ILE A 313 163.05 -0.59 -88.24
CA ILE A 313 163.27 -1.69 -89.20
C ILE A 313 163.41 -1.17 -90.65
N ARG A 314 162.86 0.02 -90.98
CA ARG A 314 163.05 0.64 -92.31
C ARG A 314 164.39 1.34 -92.44
N SER A 315 164.86 2.05 -91.41
CA SER A 315 166.18 2.70 -91.46
C SER A 315 167.32 1.68 -91.54
N ALA A 316 167.30 0.63 -90.72
CA ALA A 316 168.30 -0.44 -90.77
C ALA A 316 168.29 -1.20 -92.12
N ARG A 317 167.12 -1.39 -92.75
CA ARG A 317 167.00 -2.05 -94.05
C ARG A 317 167.36 -1.14 -95.24
N SER A 318 167.45 0.18 -95.02
CA SER A 318 167.94 1.17 -95.98
C SER A 318 169.43 1.52 -95.79
N ALA A 319 170.12 0.83 -94.87
CA ALA A 319 171.55 0.58 -94.93
C ALA A 319 171.72 -0.89 -95.35
N ILE A 320 171.46 -1.22 -96.61
CA ILE A 320 172.52 -1.28 -97.65
C ILE A 320 173.69 -2.12 -97.10
N SER A 321 173.78 -3.42 -97.39
CA SER A 321 173.89 -4.03 -98.72
C SER A 321 175.04 -3.47 -99.59
N GLU A 322 176.00 -2.76 -98.97
CA GLU A 322 177.37 -2.55 -99.52
C GLU A 322 178.36 -3.58 -98.97
N ALA A 323 177.98 -4.35 -97.95
CA ALA A 323 178.75 -5.47 -97.41
C ALA A 323 178.00 -6.80 -97.64
N ASP A 324 178.32 -7.44 -98.75
CA ASP A 324 177.95 -8.81 -99.10
C ASP A 324 178.51 -9.84 -98.10
N THR A 325 177.70 -10.77 -97.60
CA THR A 325 177.93 -12.26 -97.66
C THR A 325 177.03 -13.10 -96.73
N LEU A 326 176.62 -14.28 -97.24
CA LEU A 326 176.33 -15.58 -96.55
C LEU A 326 175.10 -15.78 -95.64
N LEU A 327 174.18 -16.65 -96.11
CA LEU A 327 173.36 -17.67 -95.38
C LEU A 327 172.24 -17.19 -94.40
N GLY A 328 171.15 -17.93 -94.15
CA GLY A 328 170.59 -19.12 -94.82
C GLY A 328 169.77 -20.09 -93.92
N GLU A 329 168.43 -19.93 -93.86
CA GLU A 329 167.41 -20.92 -93.36
C GLU A 329 167.47 -21.33 -91.85
N ALA A 330 166.47 -21.86 -91.11
CA ALA A 330 164.99 -22.06 -91.18
C ALA A 330 164.37 -22.18 -89.72
N PRO A 331 163.03 -22.21 -89.48
CA PRO A 331 162.41 -21.87 -88.15
C PRO A 331 161.41 -22.85 -87.46
N GLY A 332 161.03 -22.56 -86.19
CA GLY A 332 159.80 -23.04 -85.48
C GLY A 332 160.00 -23.59 -84.03
N LEU A 333 159.02 -23.78 -83.13
CA LEU A 333 157.67 -23.20 -82.87
C LEU A 333 157.05 -23.77 -81.53
N ILE A 334 156.22 -23.01 -80.77
CA ILE A 334 155.38 -23.44 -79.58
C ILE A 334 156.18 -23.80 -78.28
N GLY A 335 155.74 -23.63 -77.01
CA GLY A 335 154.59 -22.97 -76.34
C GLY A 335 154.47 -23.38 -74.83
N ASN A 336 154.05 -22.48 -73.92
CA ASN A 336 154.06 -22.63 -72.43
C ASN A 336 152.61 -22.55 -71.84
N GLN A 337 152.15 -23.14 -70.71
CA GLN A 337 152.66 -23.38 -69.34
C GLN A 337 152.94 -22.11 -68.50
N ASN A 338 152.60 -21.99 -67.20
CA ASN A 338 151.64 -22.70 -66.32
C ASN A 338 151.38 -21.86 -65.03
N GLY A 339 150.36 -22.14 -64.19
CA GLY A 339 150.15 -21.47 -62.88
C GLY A 339 148.85 -21.87 -62.15
N GLN A 340 148.86 -22.03 -60.81
CA GLN A 340 147.86 -22.80 -60.03
C GLN A 340 147.66 -22.32 -58.57
N HIS A 341 146.63 -22.88 -57.87
CA HIS A 341 146.40 -22.93 -56.39
C HIS A 341 145.96 -21.62 -55.66
N GLU A 342 145.18 -21.58 -54.55
CA GLU A 342 144.35 -22.57 -53.80
C GLU A 342 143.43 -21.92 -52.72
N ALA A 343 142.47 -22.71 -52.16
CA ALA A 343 141.94 -22.69 -50.75
C ALA A 343 141.19 -21.45 -50.16
N SER A 344 140.44 -21.50 -49.03
CA SER A 344 139.56 -22.52 -48.39
C SER A 344 138.79 -21.99 -47.12
N ALA A 345 137.76 -22.72 -46.67
CA ALA A 345 137.28 -22.92 -45.27
C ALA A 345 136.33 -21.92 -44.52
N GLU A 346 135.75 -22.43 -43.42
CA GLU A 346 134.68 -21.94 -42.49
C GLU A 346 135.30 -21.58 -41.09
N PRO A 347 134.63 -21.55 -39.89
CA PRO A 347 133.23 -21.37 -39.43
C PRO A 347 133.06 -20.43 -38.14
N GLU A 348 131.86 -20.40 -37.53
CA GLU A 348 131.49 -20.16 -36.09
C GLU A 348 131.59 -18.79 -35.36
N GLY A 349 130.66 -18.55 -34.39
CA GLY A 349 130.68 -17.45 -33.38
C GLY A 349 129.29 -17.05 -32.77
N HIS A 350 129.18 -16.77 -31.45
CA HIS A 350 127.91 -16.50 -30.70
C HIS A 350 127.92 -15.22 -29.82
N GLY A 351 126.74 -14.68 -29.45
CA GLY A 351 126.51 -14.08 -28.09
C GLY A 351 125.47 -12.94 -27.90
N TYR A 352 124.29 -13.27 -27.29
CA TYR A 352 123.45 -12.59 -26.24
C TYR A 352 123.17 -11.06 -26.21
N GLU A 353 122.14 -10.47 -25.56
CA GLU A 353 121.07 -10.76 -24.52
C GLU A 353 119.94 -9.66 -24.72
N ASP A 354 118.70 -9.58 -24.18
CA ASP A 354 117.69 -10.42 -23.46
C ASP A 354 116.31 -9.63 -23.38
N LEU A 355 115.32 -10.08 -22.59
CA LEU A 355 114.13 -9.38 -21.98
C LEU A 355 112.77 -9.27 -22.73
N TRP A 356 111.97 -10.36 -22.70
CA TRP A 356 110.65 -10.60 -22.02
C TRP A 356 109.69 -9.43 -21.62
N PRO A 357 108.38 -9.66 -21.23
CA PRO A 357 107.53 -10.90 -21.18
C PRO A 357 106.01 -10.82 -21.61
N GLN A 358 105.35 -11.99 -21.80
CA GLN A 358 103.95 -12.39 -21.40
C GLN A 358 102.68 -11.67 -21.98
N ASP A 359 101.43 -12.21 -21.98
CA ASP A 359 100.83 -13.49 -21.48
C ASP A 359 99.54 -13.96 -22.27
N GLU A 360 98.89 -15.03 -21.80
CA GLU A 360 97.71 -15.82 -22.30
C GLU A 360 96.29 -15.14 -22.23
N PRO A 361 95.13 -15.84 -22.42
CA PRO A 361 94.64 -16.80 -23.43
C PRO A 361 93.24 -16.43 -24.03
N ALA A 362 92.56 -17.37 -24.72
CA ALA A 362 91.16 -17.29 -25.20
C ALA A 362 90.21 -18.27 -24.46
N PRO A 363 88.87 -18.06 -24.49
CA PRO A 363 87.87 -19.04 -24.03
C PRO A 363 86.93 -19.59 -25.14
N ASP A 364 86.43 -20.82 -24.93
CA ASP A 364 85.36 -21.47 -25.70
C ASP A 364 83.96 -21.23 -25.08
N SER A 365 82.91 -21.83 -25.66
CA SER A 365 81.51 -21.78 -25.18
C SER A 365 81.21 -22.68 -23.98
N ASP A 366 80.16 -22.37 -23.21
CA ASP A 366 78.95 -23.21 -23.08
C ASP A 366 77.95 -22.69 -22.00
N GLU A 367 76.66 -22.99 -22.20
CA GLU A 367 75.59 -23.00 -21.19
C GLU A 367 75.73 -24.25 -20.28
N PRO A 368 75.09 -24.41 -19.07
CA PRO A 368 73.73 -23.94 -18.74
C PRO A 368 73.41 -23.60 -17.25
N ALA A 369 72.15 -23.22 -17.02
CA ALA A 369 71.44 -23.31 -15.73
C ALA A 369 69.92 -23.49 -16.02
N SER A 370 69.35 -24.70 -15.97
CA SER A 370 68.97 -25.53 -14.79
C SER A 370 67.60 -25.18 -14.19
N ASP A 371 66.64 -26.09 -14.32
CA ASP A 371 65.35 -26.07 -13.61
C ASP A 371 65.51 -26.18 -12.08
N ASP A 372 64.57 -25.63 -11.31
CA ASP A 372 63.61 -26.44 -10.51
C ASP A 372 62.47 -25.58 -9.92
N PRO A 373 61.27 -26.14 -9.61
CA PRO A 373 60.16 -25.40 -9.01
C PRO A 373 59.99 -25.68 -7.50
N SER A 374 59.44 -24.71 -6.76
CA SER A 374 58.88 -24.91 -5.41
C SER A 374 57.80 -23.85 -5.15
N SER A 375 56.50 -24.17 -5.07
CA SER A 375 55.74 -24.96 -4.08
C SER A 375 55.39 -24.19 -2.80
N THR A 376 54.11 -24.31 -2.39
CA THR A 376 53.57 -24.04 -1.04
C THR A 376 53.56 -22.56 -0.63
N THR A 377 52.41 -21.96 -0.28
CA THR A 377 51.89 -21.99 1.11
C THR A 377 50.44 -21.48 1.19
N HIS A 378 49.58 -22.25 1.89
CA HIS A 378 48.54 -21.86 2.88
C HIS A 378 48.00 -20.39 2.95
N ALA A 379 46.77 -20.08 3.41
CA ALA A 379 45.49 -20.77 3.64
C ALA A 379 44.49 -19.77 4.31
N HIS A 380 43.20 -20.13 4.40
CA HIS A 380 42.21 -19.67 5.40
C HIS A 380 41.83 -18.15 5.53
N ASN A 381 40.63 -17.81 5.03
CA ASN A 381 39.44 -17.38 5.81
C ASN A 381 38.23 -17.39 4.85
N VAL A 382 36.97 -17.72 5.19
CA VAL A 382 36.21 -17.74 6.46
C VAL A 382 35.70 -16.37 6.90
N ASP A 383 34.64 -15.93 6.23
CA ASP A 383 33.60 -15.00 6.68
C ASP A 383 32.23 -15.63 6.36
N GLY A 384 31.11 -15.33 7.05
CA GLY A 384 30.98 -14.41 8.19
C GLY A 384 29.69 -13.58 8.16
N LYS A 385 28.50 -14.22 8.14
CA LYS A 385 27.13 -13.65 8.36
C LYS A 385 26.10 -14.80 8.32
N GLY A 386 24.92 -14.72 8.95
CA GLY A 386 24.35 -13.67 9.82
C GLY A 386 22.81 -13.80 9.91
N SER A 387 22.19 -13.17 10.93
CA SER A 387 20.74 -13.16 11.27
C SER A 387 20.08 -14.54 11.55
N GLU A 388 19.32 -14.80 12.62
CA GLU A 388 18.33 -14.05 13.42
C GLU A 388 16.88 -14.11 12.90
N SER A 389 15.94 -14.07 13.87
CA SER A 389 14.48 -14.00 13.75
C SER A 389 13.72 -15.22 13.16
N SER A 390 12.53 -15.56 13.68
CA SER A 390 11.88 -15.15 14.94
C SER A 390 10.80 -16.15 15.36
#